data_AF-A0A086P7P9-F1
#
_entry.id   AF-A0A086P7P9-F1
#
_cell.length_a   1.000
_cell.length_b   1.000
_cell.length_c   1.000
_cell.angle_alpha   90.00
_cell.angle_beta   90.00
_cell.angle_gamma   90.00
#
_symmetry.space_group_name_H-M   'P 1'
#
loop_
_entity.id
_entity.type
_entity.pdbx_description
1 polymer ?
#
loop_
_entity_poly.entity_id
_entity_poly.type
_entity_poly.pdbx_seq_one_letter_code
_entity_poly.pdbx_strand_id
1 'polypeptide(L)'
;MTRGRRVGKTPFPHQQPGRYFVTLTSPSWSRVRERGGGLLFALGLNGLLLLALLTLSPQPEPRVEDPRQPVTFEMAAAPEARAEKSEQRQEKRAEAAEARKPAVVQPPKPLETPTEERPATLPFLQLDRAQMASADIGKMARKDVGEGASGQGDSRMAAGPGEGPGGVHLFEAEWYRRPSHAELSTYLPASAPGDGWGLVACKTVENFRVENCQALGESPQGSGFARAVRLAAWQFMVRPPRVNGKPMIGSWVRIRIDYSRKLVDGGAAGM
;
A
#
# COMPACT_ATOMS: atom_id res chain seq x y z
N MET A 1 16.48 -69.10 69.76
CA MET A 1 15.72 -69.06 68.49
C MET A 1 16.02 -67.77 67.77
N THR A 2 16.88 -67.86 66.77
CA THR A 2 17.36 -66.79 65.88
C THR A 2 16.47 -66.66 64.65
N ARG A 3 16.13 -65.43 64.25
CA ARG A 3 15.72 -65.02 62.88
C ARG A 3 15.47 -63.50 62.96
N GLY A 4 16.09 -62.61 62.21
CA GLY A 4 16.72 -62.72 60.90
C GLY A 4 16.19 -61.54 60.06
N ARG A 5 16.87 -60.40 60.15
CA ARG A 5 16.54 -59.12 59.50
C ARG A 5 16.67 -59.28 57.98
N ARG A 6 15.56 -59.20 57.22
CA ARG A 6 15.56 -59.25 55.75
C ARG A 6 15.72 -57.84 55.17
N VAL A 7 16.86 -57.63 54.51
CA VAL A 7 17.18 -56.46 53.68
C VAL A 7 16.45 -56.62 52.34
N GLY A 8 15.50 -55.73 52.04
CA GLY A 8 14.80 -55.67 50.76
C GLY A 8 15.67 -54.98 49.72
N LYS A 9 16.16 -55.77 48.76
CA LYS A 9 16.99 -55.37 47.62
C LYS A 9 16.09 -54.79 46.51
N THR A 10 16.30 -53.53 46.14
CA THR A 10 15.67 -52.89 44.98
C THR A 10 16.22 -53.48 43.68
N PRO A 11 15.39 -53.80 42.68
CA PRO A 11 15.88 -54.13 41.34
C PRO A 11 15.91 -52.88 40.46
N PHE A 12 17.08 -52.62 39.87
CA PHE A 12 17.29 -51.67 38.79
C PHE A 12 16.53 -52.11 37.52
N PRO A 13 15.95 -51.21 36.73
CA PRO A 13 15.36 -51.54 35.44
C PRO A 13 16.44 -51.73 34.37
N HIS A 14 16.52 -52.94 33.80
CA HIS A 14 17.30 -53.24 32.61
C HIS A 14 16.60 -52.65 31.37
N GLN A 15 17.30 -51.76 30.69
CA GLN A 15 16.94 -51.17 29.40
C GLN A 15 17.18 -52.20 28.29
N GLN A 16 16.11 -52.65 27.60
CA GLN A 16 16.21 -53.46 26.38
C GLN A 16 16.08 -52.58 25.13
N PRO A 17 16.95 -52.74 24.11
CA PRO A 17 16.77 -52.11 22.81
C PRO A 17 16.07 -53.05 21.82
N GLY A 18 15.11 -52.51 21.07
CA GLY A 18 14.75 -53.01 19.74
C GLY A 18 13.42 -53.76 19.62
N ARG A 19 12.42 -53.07 19.04
CA ARG A 19 11.62 -53.52 17.89
C ARG A 19 10.44 -52.56 17.67
N TYR A 20 10.65 -51.56 16.82
CA TYR A 20 9.57 -50.75 16.28
C TYR A 20 8.85 -51.59 15.22
N PHE A 21 7.80 -52.31 15.62
CA PHE A 21 6.85 -52.87 14.67
C PHE A 21 6.03 -51.71 14.08
N VAL A 22 6.34 -51.31 12.85
CA VAL A 22 5.46 -50.44 12.07
C VAL A 22 4.29 -51.31 11.61
N THR A 23 3.17 -51.23 12.32
CA THR A 23 1.91 -51.78 11.86
C THR A 23 1.39 -50.92 10.70
N LEU A 24 1.66 -51.36 9.46
CA LEU A 24 0.99 -50.86 8.27
C LEU A 24 -0.51 -51.16 8.42
N THR A 25 -1.25 -50.18 8.93
CA THR A 25 -2.71 -50.23 9.03
C THR A 25 -3.27 -50.22 7.63
N SER A 26 -3.68 -51.38 7.13
CA SER A 26 -4.43 -51.51 5.88
C SER A 26 -5.68 -50.61 5.95
N PRO A 27 -5.93 -49.72 4.98
CA PRO A 27 -7.11 -48.86 4.99
C PRO A 27 -8.36 -49.73 4.86
N SER A 28 -9.10 -49.87 5.96
CA SER A 28 -10.37 -50.59 6.00
C SER A 28 -11.36 -49.92 5.05
N TRP A 29 -11.77 -50.62 3.99
CA TRP A 29 -12.67 -50.16 2.91
C TRP A 29 -14.02 -49.62 3.41
N SER A 30 -14.44 -50.02 4.62
CA SER A 30 -15.62 -49.51 5.32
C SER A 30 -15.53 -48.00 5.64
N ARG A 31 -14.36 -47.51 6.06
CA ARG A 31 -14.14 -46.07 6.37
C ARG A 31 -14.12 -45.19 5.12
N VAL A 32 -13.69 -45.75 3.98
CA VAL A 32 -13.75 -45.06 2.68
C VAL A 32 -15.20 -44.90 2.23
N ARG A 33 -16.05 -45.90 2.51
CA ARG A 33 -17.49 -45.84 2.19
C ARG A 33 -18.26 -44.83 3.05
N GLU A 34 -17.91 -44.71 4.33
CA GLU A 34 -18.49 -43.69 5.24
C GLU A 34 -18.02 -42.26 4.93
N ARG A 35 -16.77 -42.09 4.44
CA ARG A 35 -16.24 -40.78 4.00
C ARG A 35 -16.49 -40.47 2.51
N GLY A 36 -17.05 -41.42 1.77
CA GLY A 36 -17.30 -41.29 0.33
C GLY A 36 -18.32 -40.22 -0.02
N GLY A 37 -19.32 -39.98 0.85
CA GLY A 37 -20.30 -38.91 0.66
C GLY A 37 -19.67 -37.52 0.63
N GLY A 38 -18.70 -37.26 1.51
CA GLY A 38 -17.97 -35.99 1.53
C GLY A 38 -17.10 -35.78 0.30
N LEU A 39 -16.45 -36.85 -0.19
CA LEU A 39 -15.64 -36.80 -1.41
C LEU A 39 -16.50 -36.56 -2.66
N LEU A 40 -17.65 -37.22 -2.77
CA LEU A 40 -18.60 -37.03 -3.88
C LEU A 40 -19.20 -35.62 -3.87
N PHE A 41 -19.57 -35.11 -2.69
CA PHE A 41 -20.06 -33.74 -2.56
C PHE A 41 -18.98 -32.71 -2.95
N ALA A 42 -17.74 -32.91 -2.48
CA ALA A 42 -16.63 -32.05 -2.85
C ALA A 42 -16.36 -32.07 -4.36
N LEU A 43 -16.36 -33.24 -4.99
CA LEU A 43 -16.19 -33.36 -6.45
C LEU A 43 -17.35 -32.71 -7.22
N GLY A 44 -18.59 -32.90 -6.77
CA GLY A 44 -19.76 -32.26 -7.38
C GLY A 44 -19.73 -30.74 -7.28
N LEU A 45 -19.40 -30.20 -6.10
CA LEU A 45 -19.29 -28.75 -5.88
C LEU A 45 -18.18 -28.13 -6.73
N ASN A 46 -17.00 -28.77 -6.78
CA ASN A 46 -15.89 -28.30 -7.61
C ASN A 46 -16.24 -28.38 -9.11
N GLY A 47 -16.90 -29.46 -9.54
CA GLY A 47 -17.38 -29.58 -10.91
C GLY A 47 -18.38 -28.48 -11.29
N LEU A 48 -19.29 -28.14 -10.39
CA LEU A 48 -20.26 -27.06 -10.59
C LEU A 48 -19.58 -25.68 -10.65
N LEU A 49 -18.58 -25.42 -9.80
CA LEU A 49 -17.76 -24.20 -9.85
C LEU A 49 -17.01 -24.07 -11.17
N LEU A 50 -16.38 -25.14 -11.64
CA LEU A 50 -15.71 -25.17 -12.94
C LEU A 50 -16.69 -24.90 -14.07
N LEU A 51 -17.86 -25.55 -14.05
CA LEU A 51 -18.89 -25.33 -15.06
C LEU A 51 -19.37 -23.87 -15.07
N ALA A 52 -19.57 -23.26 -13.90
CA ALA A 52 -19.92 -21.84 -13.79
C ALA A 52 -18.82 -20.92 -14.36
N LEU A 53 -17.54 -21.22 -14.09
CA LEU A 53 -16.41 -20.45 -14.63
C LEU A 53 -16.30 -20.57 -16.16
N LEU A 54 -16.56 -21.75 -16.71
CA LEU A 54 -16.54 -21.97 -18.16
C LEU A 54 -17.73 -21.32 -18.87
N THR A 55 -18.92 -21.31 -18.27
CA THR A 55 -20.11 -20.67 -18.88
C THR A 55 -20.10 -19.15 -18.77
N LEU A 56 -19.46 -18.59 -17.73
CA LEU A 56 -19.26 -17.14 -17.58
C LEU A 56 -17.93 -16.65 -18.18
N SER A 57 -17.13 -17.53 -18.78
CA SER A 57 -15.84 -17.15 -19.35
C SER A 57 -16.04 -16.12 -20.47
N PRO A 58 -15.54 -14.87 -20.30
CA PRO A 58 -15.56 -13.90 -21.37
C PRO A 58 -14.67 -14.41 -22.52
N GLN A 59 -15.20 -14.37 -23.74
CA GLN A 59 -14.44 -14.77 -24.92
C GLN A 59 -13.16 -13.93 -25.01
N PRO A 60 -12.00 -14.53 -25.32
CA PRO A 60 -10.79 -13.76 -25.58
C PRO A 60 -11.07 -12.85 -26.77
N GLU A 61 -11.05 -11.53 -26.55
CA GLU A 61 -11.17 -10.57 -27.63
C GLU A 61 -10.06 -10.85 -28.66
N PRO A 62 -10.39 -10.97 -29.96
CA PRO A 62 -9.37 -11.06 -30.98
C PRO A 62 -8.52 -9.79 -30.88
N ARG A 63 -7.23 -9.97 -30.63
CA ARG A 63 -6.26 -8.86 -30.65
C ARG A 63 -6.34 -8.22 -32.03
N VAL A 64 -6.96 -7.05 -32.11
CA VAL A 64 -6.90 -6.20 -33.30
C VAL A 64 -5.45 -5.74 -33.38
N GLU A 65 -4.67 -6.42 -34.22
CA GLU A 65 -3.34 -5.98 -34.60
C GLU A 65 -3.52 -4.66 -35.36
N ASP A 66 -3.10 -3.55 -34.75
CA ASP A 66 -3.04 -2.25 -35.42
C ASP A 66 -2.09 -2.40 -36.63
N PRO A 67 -2.55 -2.22 -37.87
CA PRO A 67 -1.71 -2.34 -39.07
C PRO A 67 -0.64 -1.24 -39.16
N ARG A 68 -0.51 -0.38 -38.15
CA ARG A 68 0.58 0.60 -38.02
C ARG A 68 1.84 0.01 -37.37
N GLN A 69 2.18 -1.23 -37.72
CA GLN A 69 3.56 -1.67 -37.54
C GLN A 69 4.46 -0.76 -38.38
N PRO A 70 5.55 -0.20 -37.81
CA PRO A 70 6.46 0.64 -38.57
C PRO A 70 7.11 -0.22 -39.65
N VAL A 71 6.70 0.02 -40.90
CA VAL A 71 7.33 -0.51 -42.11
C VAL A 71 8.80 -0.11 -42.11
N THR A 72 9.66 -1.05 -41.74
CA THR A 72 11.04 -1.06 -42.20
C THR A 72 10.99 -1.29 -43.71
N PHE A 73 11.09 -0.21 -44.47
CA PHE A 73 11.35 -0.14 -45.91
C PHE A 73 10.98 -1.38 -46.73
N GLU A 74 9.75 -1.44 -47.23
CA GLU A 74 9.45 -2.14 -48.48
C GLU A 74 8.81 -1.17 -49.47
N MET A 75 9.44 -1.02 -50.63
CA MET A 75 8.87 -0.39 -51.80
C MET A 75 7.89 -1.39 -52.44
N ALA A 76 6.60 -1.18 -52.23
CA ALA A 76 5.54 -1.77 -53.04
C ALA A 76 4.51 -0.69 -53.41
N ALA A 77 4.11 -0.67 -54.69
CA ALA A 77 3.23 0.35 -55.26
C ALA A 77 1.83 0.33 -54.59
N ALA A 78 1.31 1.52 -54.29
CA ALA A 78 0.00 1.72 -53.67
C ALA A 78 -1.14 1.41 -54.68
N PRO A 79 -2.32 0.92 -54.21
CA PRO A 79 -3.47 0.70 -55.07
C PRO A 79 -4.20 2.01 -55.42
N GLU A 80 -4.81 2.03 -56.61
CA GLU A 80 -5.36 3.17 -57.37
C GLU A 80 -6.51 3.94 -56.69
N ALA A 81 -6.99 3.52 -55.52
CA ALA A 81 -8.10 4.17 -54.79
C ALA A 81 -7.75 5.54 -54.18
N ARG A 82 -6.50 6.02 -54.31
CA ARG A 82 -6.05 7.33 -53.79
C ARG A 82 -6.20 8.46 -54.82
N ALA A 83 -6.37 8.14 -56.10
CA ALA A 83 -6.50 9.13 -57.17
C ALA A 83 -7.85 9.86 -57.15
N GLU A 84 -8.97 9.12 -57.08
CA GLU A 84 -10.33 9.72 -57.12
C GLU A 84 -10.63 10.63 -55.91
N LYS A 85 -10.11 10.31 -54.72
CA LYS A 85 -10.33 11.12 -53.51
C LYS A 85 -9.57 12.45 -53.52
N SER A 86 -8.56 12.57 -54.40
CA SER A 86 -7.72 13.77 -54.49
C SER A 86 -8.34 14.86 -55.37
N GLU A 87 -9.13 14.48 -56.38
CA GLU A 87 -9.81 15.40 -57.29
C GLU A 87 -11.02 16.05 -56.63
N GLN A 88 -11.83 15.26 -55.92
CA GLN A 88 -13.02 15.75 -55.21
C GLN A 88 -12.70 16.75 -54.07
N ARG A 89 -11.46 16.71 -53.55
CA ARG A 89 -10.97 17.65 -52.52
C ARG A 89 -10.48 18.96 -53.13
N GLN A 90 -10.07 18.98 -54.40
CA GLN A 90 -9.62 20.18 -55.10
C GLN A 90 -10.79 21.04 -55.56
N GLU A 91 -11.88 20.43 -56.06
CA GLU A 91 -13.11 21.13 -56.42
C GLU A 91 -13.73 21.86 -55.22
N LYS A 92 -13.84 21.17 -54.08
CA LYS A 92 -14.40 21.75 -52.84
C LYS A 92 -13.55 22.87 -52.24
N ARG A 93 -12.28 22.96 -52.63
CA ARG A 93 -11.35 24.02 -52.18
C ARG A 93 -11.39 25.25 -53.09
N ALA A 94 -11.75 25.08 -54.36
CA ALA A 94 -11.94 26.18 -55.30
C ALA A 94 -13.23 26.98 -54.97
N GLU A 95 -14.32 26.30 -54.65
CA GLU A 95 -15.61 26.95 -54.29
C GLU A 95 -15.52 27.72 -52.95
N ALA A 96 -14.70 27.25 -52.02
CA ALA A 96 -14.47 27.93 -50.73
C ALA A 96 -13.53 29.14 -50.80
N ALA A 97 -12.83 29.33 -51.91
CA ALA A 97 -11.90 30.46 -52.12
C ALA A 97 -12.61 31.72 -52.65
N GLU A 98 -13.77 31.58 -53.29
CA GLU A 98 -14.47 32.71 -53.93
C GLU A 98 -15.41 33.47 -52.96
N ALA A 99 -15.75 32.91 -51.80
CA ALA A 99 -16.66 33.52 -50.83
C ALA A 99 -16.00 34.44 -49.77
N ARG A 100 -14.69 34.73 -49.86
CA ARG A 100 -14.00 35.57 -48.86
C ARG A 100 -13.92 37.02 -49.31
N LYS A 101 -14.87 37.84 -48.84
CA LYS A 101 -14.78 39.30 -48.87
C LYS A 101 -13.52 39.78 -48.11
N PRO A 102 -12.85 40.87 -48.52
CA PRO A 102 -11.64 41.32 -47.86
C PRO A 102 -11.95 41.81 -46.43
N ALA A 103 -11.28 41.20 -45.46
CA ALA A 103 -11.34 41.63 -44.08
C ALA A 103 -10.59 42.97 -43.92
N VAL A 104 -11.20 43.89 -43.18
CA VAL A 104 -10.66 45.20 -42.82
C VAL A 104 -9.31 45.02 -42.09
N VAL A 105 -8.27 45.68 -42.60
CA VAL A 105 -6.95 45.75 -41.98
C VAL A 105 -7.07 46.60 -40.71
N GLN A 106 -6.89 45.99 -39.55
CA GLN A 106 -6.70 46.74 -38.31
C GLN A 106 -5.27 47.28 -38.22
N PRO A 107 -5.06 48.50 -37.70
CA PRO A 107 -3.73 49.07 -37.57
C PRO A 107 -2.87 48.24 -36.58
N PRO A 108 -1.55 48.15 -36.81
CA PRO A 108 -0.68 47.37 -35.96
C PRO A 108 -0.61 47.98 -34.55
N LYS A 109 -0.81 47.14 -33.54
CA LYS A 109 -0.61 47.53 -32.14
C LYS A 109 0.86 47.92 -31.91
N PRO A 110 1.14 48.97 -31.12
CA PRO A 110 2.50 49.36 -30.78
C PRO A 110 3.29 48.19 -30.19
N LEU A 111 4.51 48.02 -30.69
CA LEU A 111 5.46 47.00 -30.24
C LEU A 111 5.81 47.23 -28.77
N GLU A 112 5.40 46.31 -27.90
CA GLU A 112 5.96 46.19 -26.57
C GLU A 112 7.41 45.74 -26.73
N THR A 113 8.34 46.57 -26.23
CA THR A 113 9.77 46.26 -26.16
C THR A 113 9.98 44.93 -25.43
N PRO A 114 10.85 44.02 -25.94
CA PRO A 114 11.19 42.79 -25.25
C PRO A 114 11.70 43.12 -23.85
N THR A 115 11.03 42.59 -22.83
CA THR A 115 11.58 42.59 -21.48
C THR A 115 12.78 41.66 -21.49
N GLU A 116 13.94 42.21 -21.15
CA GLU A 116 15.21 41.51 -20.96
C GLU A 116 14.97 40.21 -20.17
N GLU A 117 15.09 39.06 -20.84
CA GLU A 117 14.93 37.76 -20.20
C GLU A 117 16.15 37.50 -19.33
N ARG A 118 15.98 37.74 -18.03
CA ARG A 118 17.01 37.49 -17.03
C ARG A 118 17.34 35.99 -17.04
N PRO A 119 18.63 35.59 -17.14
CA PRO A 119 18.98 34.18 -17.31
C PRO A 119 18.44 33.34 -16.16
N ALA A 120 17.81 32.22 -16.53
CA ALA A 120 17.19 31.27 -15.62
C ALA A 120 18.16 30.89 -14.49
N THR A 121 17.71 31.12 -13.26
CA THR A 121 18.39 30.66 -12.05
C THR A 121 18.54 29.15 -12.12
N LEU A 122 19.77 28.66 -11.91
CA LEU A 122 20.11 27.25 -11.78
C LEU A 122 19.15 26.56 -10.77
N PRO A 123 18.91 25.23 -10.88
CA PRO A 123 17.94 24.49 -10.05
C PRO A 123 18.45 24.24 -8.63
N PHE A 124 18.91 25.28 -7.96
CA PHE A 124 19.17 25.30 -6.53
C PHE A 124 18.58 26.57 -5.93
N LEU A 125 18.08 26.46 -4.69
CA LEU A 125 17.50 27.57 -3.98
C LEU A 125 18.61 28.58 -3.63
N GLN A 126 18.63 29.73 -4.27
CA GLN A 126 19.55 30.83 -3.95
C GLN A 126 19.00 31.57 -2.73
N LEU A 127 19.61 31.34 -1.57
CA LEU A 127 19.30 32.03 -0.32
C LEU A 127 20.25 33.21 -0.13
N ASP A 128 19.70 34.37 0.21
CA ASP A 128 20.50 35.52 0.65
C ASP A 128 20.95 35.39 2.13
N ARG A 129 21.85 36.26 2.56
CA ARG A 129 22.44 36.21 3.91
C ARG A 129 21.42 36.44 5.02
N ALA A 130 20.38 37.23 4.77
CA ALA A 130 19.32 37.50 5.74
C ALA A 130 18.37 36.29 5.85
N GLN A 131 18.06 35.65 4.73
CA GLN A 131 17.28 34.41 4.67
C GLN A 131 18.00 33.28 5.40
N MET A 132 19.31 33.11 5.19
CA MET A 132 20.14 32.19 5.96
C MET A 132 20.11 32.46 7.46
N ALA A 133 20.18 33.73 7.88
CA ALA A 133 20.12 34.10 9.29
C ALA A 133 18.75 33.85 9.93
N SER A 134 17.66 33.95 9.16
CA SER A 134 16.30 33.68 9.65
C SER A 134 15.99 32.19 9.83
N ALA A 135 16.73 31.30 9.15
CA ALA A 135 16.58 29.86 9.27
C ALA A 135 17.47 29.22 10.36
N ASP A 136 18.19 30.04 11.15
CA ASP A 136 19.08 29.57 12.21
C ASP A 136 18.29 29.10 13.44
N ILE A 137 18.08 27.77 13.50
CA ILE A 137 17.36 27.06 14.57
C ILE A 137 18.04 27.24 15.94
N GLY A 138 19.31 27.65 15.98
CA GLY A 138 20.04 27.91 17.23
C GLY A 138 19.49 29.09 18.04
N LYS A 139 18.76 30.02 17.41
CA LYS A 139 18.20 31.21 18.06
C LYS A 139 16.71 31.10 18.42
N MET A 140 16.08 29.97 18.14
CA MET A 140 14.68 29.77 18.52
C MET A 140 14.57 29.48 20.02
N ALA A 141 13.60 30.12 20.68
CA ALA A 141 13.27 29.80 22.07
C ALA A 141 12.80 28.34 22.13
N ARG A 142 13.53 27.51 22.88
CA ARG A 142 13.12 26.13 23.15
C ARG A 142 11.86 26.18 23.99
N LYS A 143 10.72 25.88 23.38
CA LYS A 143 9.47 25.69 24.11
C LYS A 143 9.51 24.30 24.72
N ASP A 144 9.48 24.23 26.04
CA ASP A 144 9.49 22.99 26.80
C ASP A 144 8.40 22.04 26.28
N VAL A 145 8.81 20.80 26.00
CA VAL A 145 7.91 19.70 25.65
C VAL A 145 7.21 19.29 26.94
N GLY A 146 6.15 20.02 27.27
CA GLY A 146 5.27 19.76 28.40
C GLY A 146 4.01 19.02 27.96
N GLU A 147 3.85 17.82 28.52
CA GLU A 147 2.62 17.13 28.92
C GLU A 147 1.26 17.73 28.48
N GLY A 148 0.45 16.89 27.82
CA GLY A 148 -1.02 16.85 27.95
C GLY A 148 -1.82 18.15 27.84
N ALA A 149 -2.34 18.44 26.64
CA ALA A 149 -3.51 19.30 26.48
C ALA A 149 -4.55 18.61 25.58
N SER A 150 -5.58 18.08 26.23
CA SER A 150 -6.87 17.72 25.67
C SER A 150 -7.60 19.00 25.26
N GLY A 151 -7.96 19.11 23.98
CA GLY A 151 -8.65 20.28 23.44
C GLY A 151 -8.90 20.16 21.94
N GLN A 152 -10.16 19.86 21.61
CA GLN A 152 -10.90 20.10 20.36
C GLN A 152 -10.15 20.00 19.01
N GLY A 153 -10.31 18.86 18.33
CA GLY A 153 -10.90 18.84 16.98
C GLY A 153 -10.07 19.13 15.73
N ASP A 154 -8.82 19.59 15.81
CA ASP A 154 -8.01 19.83 14.61
C ASP A 154 -6.78 18.92 14.55
N SER A 155 -6.68 18.15 13.46
CA SER A 155 -5.59 17.20 13.20
C SER A 155 -4.26 17.94 13.20
N ARG A 156 -3.39 17.65 14.18
CA ARG A 156 -2.07 18.27 14.30
C ARG A 156 -1.23 17.91 13.06
N MET A 157 -0.70 18.94 12.39
CA MET A 157 0.26 18.76 11.30
C MET A 157 1.52 18.08 11.87
N ALA A 158 1.89 16.93 11.33
CA ALA A 158 3.19 16.34 11.61
C ALA A 158 4.26 17.14 10.84
N ALA A 159 5.43 17.30 11.44
CA ALA A 159 6.48 18.22 10.98
C ALA A 159 6.82 18.10 9.49
N GLY A 160 6.84 19.26 8.81
CA GLY A 160 7.53 19.48 7.53
C GLY A 160 6.81 19.01 6.25
N PRO A 161 6.79 19.82 5.17
CA PRO A 161 6.50 19.31 3.83
C PRO A 161 7.64 18.36 3.40
N GLY A 162 7.38 17.05 3.31
CA GLY A 162 8.36 16.08 2.79
C GLY A 162 8.40 14.70 3.43
N GLU A 163 7.75 14.49 4.58
CA GLU A 163 7.88 13.22 5.34
C GLU A 163 7.06 12.05 4.77
N GLY A 164 6.10 12.33 3.89
CA GLY A 164 5.21 11.32 3.29
C GLY A 164 5.72 10.78 1.95
N PRO A 165 5.21 9.61 1.50
CA PRO A 165 5.54 9.05 0.20
C PRO A 165 5.33 10.02 -0.96
N GLY A 166 6.40 10.34 -1.70
CA GLY A 166 6.35 11.30 -2.81
C GLY A 166 6.34 12.78 -2.38
N GLY A 167 6.83 13.09 -1.18
CA GLY A 167 6.92 14.47 -0.67
C GLY A 167 5.57 15.04 -0.20
N VAL A 168 4.56 14.19 -0.08
CA VAL A 168 3.22 14.57 0.39
C VAL A 168 3.23 14.93 1.87
N HIS A 169 2.31 15.82 2.24
CA HIS A 169 2.10 16.19 3.64
C HIS A 169 1.56 15.01 4.43
N LEU A 170 2.17 14.77 5.59
CA LEU A 170 1.81 13.68 6.48
C LEU A 170 1.07 14.23 7.71
N PHE A 171 -0.14 13.76 7.94
CA PHE A 171 -0.94 14.14 9.11
C PHE A 171 -0.72 13.14 10.25
N GLU A 172 -0.89 13.56 11.50
CA GLU A 172 -0.93 12.61 12.62
C GLU A 172 -2.19 11.75 12.54
N ALA A 173 -2.05 10.43 12.72
CA ALA A 173 -3.21 9.54 12.74
C ALA A 173 -4.03 9.72 14.03
N GLU A 174 -5.31 10.08 13.87
CA GLU A 174 -6.29 10.07 14.95
C GLU A 174 -7.04 8.74 14.96
N TRP A 175 -7.03 8.02 16.08
CA TRP A 175 -7.63 6.69 16.16
C TRP A 175 -9.16 6.77 16.29
N TYR A 176 -9.88 6.04 15.44
CA TYR A 176 -11.26 5.67 15.72
C TYR A 176 -11.30 4.45 16.66
N ARG A 177 -10.53 3.41 16.33
CA ARG A 177 -10.23 2.27 17.20
C ARG A 177 -8.79 1.85 16.99
N ARG A 178 -8.03 1.84 18.08
CA ARG A 178 -6.66 1.31 18.08
C ARG A 178 -6.70 -0.22 18.13
N PRO A 179 -5.90 -0.91 17.30
CA PRO A 179 -5.75 -2.37 17.39
C PRO A 179 -5.20 -2.76 18.77
N SER A 180 -5.64 -3.91 19.27
CA SER A 180 -5.13 -4.51 20.49
C SER A 180 -3.74 -5.12 20.29
N HIS A 181 -3.01 -5.31 21.38
CA HIS A 181 -1.68 -5.92 21.32
C HIS A 181 -1.73 -7.36 20.79
N ALA A 182 -2.79 -8.12 21.11
CA ALA A 182 -3.00 -9.48 20.60
C ALA A 182 -3.28 -9.51 19.08
N GLU A 183 -4.01 -8.52 18.56
CA GLU A 183 -4.21 -8.38 17.11
C GLU A 183 -2.90 -8.00 16.40
N LEU A 184 -2.01 -7.25 17.05
CA LEU A 184 -0.73 -6.83 16.48
C LEU A 184 0.37 -7.90 16.59
N SER A 185 0.37 -8.72 17.64
CA SER A 185 1.44 -9.68 17.94
C SER A 185 1.56 -10.78 16.88
N THR A 186 0.46 -11.13 16.22
CA THR A 186 0.42 -12.12 15.12
C THR A 186 1.28 -11.71 13.92
N TYR A 187 1.55 -10.40 13.75
CA TYR A 187 2.34 -9.88 12.63
C TYR A 187 3.83 -9.68 12.98
N LEU A 188 4.22 -9.89 14.24
CA LEU A 188 5.60 -9.73 14.66
C LEU A 188 6.45 -10.93 14.20
N PRO A 189 7.67 -10.70 13.68
CA PRO A 189 8.59 -11.78 13.42
C PRO A 189 9.05 -12.42 14.73
N ALA A 190 9.34 -13.73 14.72
CA ALA A 190 9.84 -14.44 15.90
C ALA A 190 11.18 -13.88 16.43
N SER A 191 11.96 -13.23 15.55
CA SER A 191 13.22 -12.56 15.88
C SER A 191 13.05 -11.11 16.39
N ALA A 192 11.81 -10.62 16.56
CA ALA A 192 11.58 -9.25 16.99
C ALA A 192 12.19 -8.99 18.39
N PRO A 193 12.86 -7.83 18.57
CA PRO A 193 13.27 -7.35 19.89
C PRO A 193 12.08 -7.19 20.85
N GLY A 194 12.38 -7.05 22.14
CA GLY A 194 11.32 -6.97 23.15
C GLY A 194 10.56 -5.68 23.23
N ASP A 195 11.17 -4.64 22.70
CA ASP A 195 10.72 -3.27 22.75
C ASP A 195 11.17 -2.57 21.48
N GLY A 196 10.36 -1.62 21.04
CA GLY A 196 10.64 -0.86 19.84
C GLY A 196 9.38 -0.29 19.22
N TRP A 197 9.51 0.25 18.03
CA TRP A 197 8.40 0.87 17.32
C TRP A 197 8.49 0.66 15.82
N GLY A 198 7.32 0.63 15.19
CA GLY A 198 7.16 0.67 13.74
C GLY A 198 6.38 1.92 13.34
N LEU A 199 6.84 2.59 12.29
CA LEU A 199 6.22 3.78 11.71
C LEU A 199 5.85 3.51 10.26
N VAL A 200 4.59 3.77 9.93
CA VAL A 200 4.08 3.65 8.56
C VAL A 200 3.31 4.91 8.16
N ALA A 201 3.35 5.24 6.87
CA ALA A 201 2.45 6.20 6.24
C ALA A 201 1.33 5.42 5.55
N CYS A 202 0.08 5.73 5.84
CA CYS A 202 -1.07 5.11 5.18
C CYS A 202 -2.00 6.16 4.58
N LYS A 203 -2.72 5.79 3.52
CA LYS A 203 -3.73 6.65 2.90
C LYS A 203 -5.09 6.39 3.56
N THR A 204 -5.81 7.43 3.96
CA THR A 204 -7.13 7.30 4.58
C THR A 204 -8.19 6.99 3.53
N VAL A 205 -9.13 6.11 3.88
CA VAL A 205 -10.30 5.78 3.05
C VAL A 205 -11.58 5.94 3.84
N GLU A 206 -12.71 5.70 3.18
CA GLU A 206 -14.03 5.70 3.80
C GLU A 206 -14.12 4.68 4.94
N ASN A 207 -15.16 4.81 5.78
CA ASN A 207 -15.43 3.92 6.91
C ASN A 207 -14.28 3.83 7.92
N PHE A 208 -13.53 4.93 8.08
CA PHE A 208 -12.38 5.03 8.99
C PHE A 208 -11.28 4.01 8.73
N ARG A 209 -11.12 3.51 7.49
CA ARG A 209 -10.05 2.55 7.18
C ARG A 209 -8.82 3.25 6.59
N VAL A 210 -7.75 2.49 6.45
CA VAL A 210 -6.52 2.92 5.79
C VAL A 210 -6.05 1.90 4.77
N GLU A 211 -5.43 2.37 3.71
CA GLU A 211 -4.88 1.56 2.62
C GLU A 211 -3.52 2.10 2.15
N ASN A 212 -2.91 1.43 1.17
CA ASN A 212 -1.67 1.88 0.51
C ASN A 212 -0.54 2.21 1.51
N CYS A 213 -0.45 1.44 2.59
CA CYS A 213 0.50 1.69 3.66
C CYS A 213 1.94 1.42 3.24
N GLN A 214 2.84 2.33 3.58
CA GLN A 214 4.27 2.28 3.32
C GLN A 214 5.06 2.41 4.64
N ALA A 215 6.14 1.63 4.78
CA ALA A 215 7.01 1.74 5.94
C ALA A 215 7.87 3.01 5.86
N LEU A 216 7.87 3.81 6.92
CA LEU A 216 8.69 5.02 7.03
C LEU A 216 9.93 4.77 7.89
N GLY A 217 9.81 3.98 8.95
CA GLY A 217 10.94 3.70 9.83
C GLY A 217 10.58 2.71 10.93
N GLU A 218 11.60 2.16 11.57
CA GLU A 218 11.46 1.29 12.73
C GLU A 218 12.66 1.43 13.65
N SER A 219 12.46 1.10 14.92
CA SER A 219 13.54 0.97 15.89
C SER A 219 13.32 -0.27 16.75
N PRO A 220 14.33 -1.13 16.96
CA PRO A 220 15.64 -1.12 16.30
C PRO A 220 15.53 -1.32 14.78
N GLN A 221 16.52 -0.82 14.02
CA GLN A 221 16.55 -1.04 12.58
C GLN A 221 16.67 -2.53 12.26
N GLY A 222 15.88 -3.03 11.29
CA GLY A 222 15.87 -4.44 10.92
C GLY A 222 15.04 -5.34 11.85
N SER A 223 14.38 -4.78 12.87
CA SER A 223 13.49 -5.50 13.78
C SER A 223 12.25 -6.07 13.07
N GLY A 224 11.82 -5.45 11.97
CA GLY A 224 10.59 -5.81 11.27
C GLY A 224 9.32 -5.24 11.89
N PHE A 225 9.42 -4.29 12.84
CA PHE A 225 8.24 -3.62 13.40
C PHE A 225 7.45 -2.84 12.36
N ALA A 226 8.08 -2.07 11.46
CA ALA A 226 7.35 -1.33 10.44
C ALA A 226 6.63 -2.28 9.46
N ARG A 227 7.25 -3.43 9.16
CA ARG A 227 6.63 -4.50 8.36
C ARG A 227 5.41 -5.07 9.07
N ALA A 228 5.51 -5.36 10.37
CA ALA A 228 4.41 -5.87 11.17
C ALA A 228 3.23 -4.89 11.17
N VAL A 229 3.50 -3.60 11.40
CA VAL A 229 2.48 -2.54 11.37
C VAL A 229 1.81 -2.45 10.00
N ARG A 230 2.57 -2.48 8.91
CA ARG A 230 2.03 -2.43 7.54
C ARG A 230 1.13 -3.62 7.24
N LEU A 231 1.52 -4.82 7.66
CA LEU A 231 0.71 -6.03 7.48
C LEU A 231 -0.55 -6.02 8.34
N ALA A 232 -0.49 -5.43 9.53
CA ALA A 232 -1.64 -5.28 10.40
C ALA A 232 -2.59 -4.14 9.97
N ALA A 233 -2.16 -3.27 9.06
CA ALA A 233 -2.85 -1.99 8.82
C ALA A 233 -4.29 -2.12 8.31
N TRP A 234 -4.66 -3.22 7.67
CA TRP A 234 -6.04 -3.47 7.21
C TRP A 234 -7.06 -3.51 8.37
N GLN A 235 -6.60 -3.81 9.60
CA GLN A 235 -7.45 -3.86 10.80
C GLN A 235 -7.55 -2.50 11.51
N PHE A 236 -6.78 -1.49 11.08
CA PHE A 236 -6.73 -0.20 11.74
C PHE A 236 -7.96 0.63 11.39
N MET A 237 -8.54 1.26 12.42
CA MET A 237 -9.59 2.25 12.22
C MET A 237 -9.08 3.64 12.61
N VAL A 238 -8.81 4.47 11.60
CA VAL A 238 -8.23 5.82 11.72
C VAL A 238 -9.20 6.83 11.14
N ARG A 239 -9.40 7.93 11.86
CA ARG A 239 -10.21 9.07 11.41
C ARG A 239 -9.45 9.84 10.34
N PRO A 240 -10.05 10.06 9.16
CA PRO A 240 -9.46 10.94 8.16
C PRO A 240 -9.21 12.33 8.73
N PRO A 241 -8.05 12.96 8.42
CA PRO A 241 -7.78 14.33 8.80
C PRO A 241 -8.90 15.26 8.36
N ARG A 242 -9.22 16.25 9.19
CA ARG A 242 -10.23 17.27 8.85
C ARG A 242 -9.54 18.59 8.56
N VAL A 243 -9.95 19.23 7.47
CA VAL A 243 -9.57 20.61 7.14
C VAL A 243 -10.86 21.38 6.91
N ASN A 244 -11.04 22.50 7.62
CA ASN A 244 -12.28 23.29 7.60
C ASN A 244 -13.53 22.45 7.92
N GLY A 245 -13.42 21.51 8.87
CA GLY A 245 -14.51 20.63 9.30
C GLY A 245 -14.88 19.50 8.33
N LYS A 246 -14.27 19.42 7.14
CA LYS A 246 -14.54 18.37 6.15
C LYS A 246 -13.51 17.24 6.25
N PRO A 247 -13.93 15.96 6.30
CA PRO A 247 -13.01 14.83 6.28
C PRO A 247 -12.32 14.72 4.92
N MET A 248 -11.00 14.61 4.93
CA MET A 248 -10.18 14.44 3.73
C MET A 248 -9.87 12.96 3.52
N ILE A 249 -10.63 12.34 2.62
CA ILE A 249 -10.34 10.99 2.12
C ILE A 249 -9.16 11.05 1.15
N GLY A 250 -8.27 10.08 1.24
CA GLY A 250 -7.09 9.99 0.39
C GLY A 250 -5.87 10.75 0.92
N SER A 251 -5.95 11.32 2.12
CA SER A 251 -4.83 11.98 2.79
C SER A 251 -3.88 10.96 3.41
N TRP A 252 -2.59 11.30 3.46
CA TRP A 252 -1.59 10.45 4.09
C TRP A 252 -1.50 10.74 5.59
N VAL A 253 -1.57 9.69 6.39
CA VAL A 253 -1.46 9.74 7.85
C VAL A 253 -0.28 8.92 8.34
N ARG A 254 0.36 9.42 9.39
CA ARG A 254 1.47 8.81 10.10
C ARG A 254 0.94 7.93 11.22
N ILE A 255 1.21 6.63 11.16
CA ILE A 255 0.82 5.65 12.17
C ILE A 255 2.07 5.09 12.82
N ARG A 256 2.25 5.37 14.11
CA ARG A 256 3.29 4.79 14.96
C ARG A 256 2.66 3.77 15.91
N ILE A 257 3.26 2.60 15.98
CA ILE A 257 2.92 1.56 16.96
C ILE A 257 4.18 1.24 17.76
N ASP A 258 4.08 1.41 19.07
CA ASP A 258 5.11 1.00 20.01
C ASP A 258 4.80 -0.42 20.52
N TYR A 259 5.79 -1.29 20.43
CA TYR A 259 5.74 -2.67 20.90
C TYR A 259 6.50 -2.78 22.22
N SER A 260 5.95 -3.53 23.17
CA SER A 260 6.65 -3.89 24.40
C SER A 260 6.21 -5.28 24.85
N ARG A 261 7.17 -6.12 25.27
CA ARG A 261 6.92 -7.46 25.83
C ARG A 261 6.43 -7.45 27.28
N LYS A 262 6.21 -6.28 27.87
CA LYS A 262 5.54 -6.24 29.19
C LYS A 262 4.15 -6.80 28.98
N LEU A 263 3.85 -7.92 29.65
CA LEU A 263 2.49 -8.43 29.74
C LEU A 263 1.62 -7.25 30.18
N VAL A 264 0.70 -6.86 29.30
CA VAL A 264 -0.34 -5.92 29.67
C VAL A 264 -1.24 -6.70 30.62
N ASP A 265 -1.00 -6.55 31.91
CA ASP A 265 -2.02 -6.86 32.91
C ASP A 265 -3.27 -6.09 32.50
N GLY A 266 -4.34 -6.85 32.24
CA GLY A 266 -5.53 -6.33 31.57
C GLY A 266 -6.13 -5.13 32.28
N GLY A 267 -6.51 -4.13 31.48
CA GLY A 267 -7.50 -3.13 31.88
C GLY A 267 -6.94 -1.86 32.51
N ALA A 268 -6.72 -0.87 31.66
CA ALA A 268 -7.02 0.52 32.02
C ALA A 268 -7.51 1.23 30.76
N ALA A 269 -8.82 1.10 30.54
CA ALA A 269 -9.58 2.12 29.85
C ALA A 269 -9.40 3.43 30.63
N GLY A 270 -8.91 4.47 29.97
CA GLY A 270 -8.99 5.88 30.40
C GLY A 270 -9.27 6.67 29.13
N MET A 271 -10.51 7.14 28.95
CA MET A 271 -10.96 8.47 29.38
C MET A 271 -10.19 9.57 28.65
#